data_AF-A0A7J7Q3V1-F1
#
_entry.id   AF-A0A7J7Q3V1-F1
#
_cell.length_a   1.000
_cell.length_b   1.000
_cell.length_c   1.000
_cell.angle_alpha   90.00
_cell.angle_beta   90.00
_cell.angle_gamma   90.00
#
_symmetry.space_group_name_H-M   'P 1'
#
loop_
_entity.id
_entity.type
_entity.pdbx_description
1 polymer ?
#
loop_
_entity_poly.entity_id
_entity_poly.type
_entity_poly.pdbx_seq_one_letter_code
_entity_poly.pdbx_strand_id
1 'polypeptide(L)'
;MPTAAPALLRLGSTAAPVPAPPAAAAAAAAEYGYIPSTISTGGLHLGAIYRQLLQLKNGQPQPQQFGSVGRAGAAAAAECPDTVASLSNLMFMSQHRVQQLIDRHPEVIDMPLAHVAQRLLLLKQLLPQCDVARMIELQPRLLLGCDCCYLTDVVKPRLEVLTAGLPGADIAAMVQEDPRLLFEEIESSLPRFNELWPATCLDASAFAASDPAELALALRALSDQGPPRRY
;
A
#
# COMPACT_ATOMS: atom_id res chain seq x y z
N MET A 1 17.83 63.79 26.37
CA MET A 1 19.26 63.46 26.23
C MET A 1 19.36 62.16 25.44
N PRO A 2 20.32 62.03 24.51
CA PRO A 2 20.08 61.93 23.05
C PRO A 2 20.12 60.48 22.52
N THR A 3 19.41 60.16 21.43
CA THR A 3 19.92 60.02 20.04
C THR A 3 20.86 58.83 19.82
N ALA A 4 20.43 57.85 19.02
CA ALA A 4 21.14 57.37 17.81
C ALA A 4 20.61 56.01 17.31
N ALA A 5 19.87 56.04 16.20
CA ALA A 5 20.16 55.16 15.07
C ALA A 5 21.47 55.67 14.43
N PRO A 6 22.31 54.88 13.71
CA PRO A 6 21.93 54.15 12.49
C PRO A 6 22.75 52.87 12.22
N ALA A 7 22.45 52.15 11.14
CA ALA A 7 23.43 51.82 10.08
C ALA A 7 22.91 50.69 9.17
N LEU A 8 22.58 51.10 7.95
CA LEU A 8 22.47 50.28 6.75
C LEU A 8 23.80 49.59 6.45
N LEU A 9 23.78 48.29 6.19
CA LEU A 9 24.76 47.65 5.32
C LEU A 9 24.04 46.80 4.29
N ARG A 10 23.86 47.42 3.12
CA ARG A 10 23.75 46.76 1.83
C ARG A 10 25.06 46.02 1.57
N LEU A 11 24.99 44.71 1.34
CA LEU A 11 25.95 44.00 0.52
C LEU A 11 25.18 43.37 -0.63
N GLY A 12 25.46 43.88 -1.83
CA GLY A 12 25.00 43.30 -3.07
C GLY A 12 25.70 41.97 -3.31
N SER A 13 24.91 40.96 -3.69
CA SER A 13 25.42 39.74 -4.29
C SER A 13 25.03 39.77 -5.76
N THR A 14 25.98 40.19 -6.60
CA THR A 14 25.93 40.05 -8.05
C THR A 14 26.54 38.69 -8.39
N ALA A 15 25.70 37.67 -8.57
CA ALA A 15 26.12 36.38 -9.11
C ALA A 15 25.61 36.24 -10.55
N ALA A 16 26.57 35.94 -11.42
CA ALA A 16 26.56 35.99 -12.86
C ALA A 16 25.58 35.01 -13.54
N PRO A 17 25.22 35.27 -14.82
CA PRO A 17 24.33 34.43 -15.61
C PRO A 17 24.93 33.04 -15.88
N VAL A 18 24.10 32.01 -15.65
CA VAL A 18 24.38 30.61 -16.00
C VAL A 18 24.49 30.46 -17.52
N PRO A 19 25.56 29.83 -18.05
CA PRO A 19 25.72 29.62 -19.48
C PRO A 19 24.72 28.59 -20.02
N ALA A 20 24.15 28.91 -21.19
CA ALA A 20 23.26 28.06 -21.95
C ALA A 20 23.95 26.75 -22.37
N PRO A 21 23.23 25.60 -22.35
CA PRO A 21 23.75 24.36 -22.89
C PRO A 21 23.87 24.41 -24.43
N PRO A 22 24.90 23.78 -25.01
CA PRO A 22 25.20 23.84 -26.43
C PRO A 22 24.14 23.14 -27.30
N ALA A 23 23.70 23.85 -28.33
CA ALA A 23 22.94 23.36 -29.46
C ALA A 23 23.81 22.40 -30.31
N ALA A 24 23.78 21.10 -29.99
CA ALA A 24 24.37 20.07 -30.84
C ALA A 24 23.80 18.67 -30.51
N ALA A 25 22.51 18.46 -30.80
CA ALA A 25 21.92 17.13 -31.01
C ALA A 25 20.57 17.24 -31.75
N ALA A 26 20.54 18.02 -32.82
CA ALA A 26 19.42 18.11 -33.76
C ALA A 26 19.87 17.51 -35.10
N ALA A 27 19.91 16.18 -35.19
CA ALA A 27 19.92 15.41 -36.44
C ALA A 27 19.99 13.90 -36.16
N ALA A 28 18.87 13.26 -35.82
CA ALA A 28 18.61 11.84 -36.09
C ALA A 28 17.26 11.42 -35.49
N ALA A 29 16.19 11.54 -36.27
CA ALA A 29 14.97 10.69 -36.26
C ALA A 29 13.84 11.41 -37.02
N ALA A 30 14.11 11.77 -38.27
CA ALA A 30 13.07 12.07 -39.25
C ALA A 30 12.73 10.76 -39.97
N GLU A 31 12.05 9.84 -39.28
CA GLU A 31 11.38 8.69 -39.87
C GLU A 31 10.64 7.95 -38.76
N TYR A 32 9.41 8.35 -38.46
CA TYR A 32 8.29 7.45 -38.17
C TYR A 32 7.03 8.31 -38.05
N GLY A 33 5.97 7.81 -38.66
CA GLY A 33 4.81 8.57 -39.07
C GLY A 33 3.93 9.11 -37.95
N TYR A 34 3.22 10.17 -38.31
CA TYR A 34 1.78 10.35 -38.05
C TYR A 34 1.27 9.90 -36.68
N ILE A 35 1.17 10.84 -35.74
CA ILE A 35 0.31 10.69 -34.55
C ILE A 35 -0.94 11.55 -34.80
N PRO A 36 -2.15 10.97 -34.90
CA PRO A 36 -3.37 11.74 -35.01
C PRO A 36 -3.66 12.47 -33.69
N SER A 37 -3.75 13.79 -33.77
CA SER A 37 -4.18 14.69 -32.70
C SER A 37 -5.68 14.58 -32.45
N THR A 38 -6.12 13.55 -31.72
CA THR A 38 -7.42 13.55 -31.03
C THR A 38 -7.36 12.59 -29.82
N ILE A 39 -6.97 13.09 -28.64
CA ILE A 39 -7.39 12.46 -27.38
C ILE A 39 -8.28 13.46 -26.67
N SER A 40 -9.57 13.25 -26.92
CA SER A 40 -10.67 13.76 -26.13
C SER A 40 -10.43 13.43 -24.66
N THR A 41 -10.69 14.40 -23.80
CA THR A 41 -10.76 14.30 -22.34
C THR A 41 -11.75 13.21 -21.93
N GLY A 42 -11.28 11.97 -21.85
CA GLY A 42 -12.04 10.80 -21.40
C GLY A 42 -11.18 10.03 -20.42
N GLY A 43 -11.72 9.80 -19.22
CA GLY A 43 -11.03 9.32 -18.02
C GLY A 43 -9.90 8.32 -18.30
N LEU A 44 -8.67 8.77 -18.00
CA LEU A 44 -7.49 7.90 -17.97
C LEU A 44 -7.66 6.94 -16.79
N HIS A 45 -8.19 5.75 -17.06
CA HIS A 45 -8.15 4.64 -16.11
C HIS A 45 -6.69 4.19 -15.97
N LEU A 46 -6.06 4.61 -14.87
CA LEU A 46 -4.72 4.18 -14.45
C LEU A 46 -4.55 2.65 -14.59
N GLY A 47 -5.59 1.90 -14.26
CA GLY A 47 -5.64 0.44 -14.36
C GLY A 47 -5.46 -0.15 -15.77
N ALA A 48 -5.80 0.60 -16.83
CA ALA A 48 -5.60 0.15 -18.21
C ALA A 48 -4.14 0.27 -18.66
N ILE A 49 -3.50 1.39 -18.31
CA ILE A 49 -2.08 1.66 -18.62
C ILE A 49 -1.18 0.68 -17.87
N TYR A 50 -1.50 0.39 -16.60
CA TYR A 50 -0.72 -0.54 -15.78
C TYR A 50 -0.86 -2.01 -16.24
N ARG A 51 -2.05 -2.43 -16.71
CA ARG A 51 -2.24 -3.78 -17.29
C ARG A 51 -1.37 -4.03 -18.51
N GLN A 52 -1.10 -2.99 -19.30
CA GLN A 52 -0.29 -3.08 -20.52
C GLN A 52 1.21 -3.20 -20.19
N LEU A 53 1.68 -2.56 -19.12
CA LEU A 53 3.05 -2.68 -18.62
C LEU A 53 3.35 -4.06 -18.01
N LEU A 54 2.38 -4.68 -17.33
CA LEU A 54 2.52 -6.04 -16.80
C LEU A 54 2.63 -7.11 -17.89
N GLN A 55 2.02 -6.90 -19.07
CA GLN A 55 2.10 -7.84 -20.18
C GLN A 55 3.48 -7.84 -20.86
N LEU A 56 4.18 -6.71 -20.88
CA LEU A 56 5.49 -6.58 -21.52
C LEU A 56 6.63 -7.21 -20.71
N LYS A 57 6.45 -7.46 -19.41
CA LYS A 57 7.50 -7.97 -18.51
C LYS A 57 7.51 -9.51 -18.35
N ASN A 58 6.48 -10.24 -18.81
CA ASN A 58 6.27 -11.66 -18.49
C ASN A 58 6.72 -12.67 -19.58
N GLY A 59 7.61 -12.30 -20.49
CA GLY A 59 8.18 -13.24 -21.46
C GLY A 59 9.31 -14.10 -20.88
N GLN A 60 9.00 -15.16 -20.14
CA GLN A 60 9.72 -16.47 -20.03
C GLN A 60 9.37 -17.22 -18.71
N PRO A 61 8.96 -18.51 -18.75
CA PRO A 61 8.88 -19.36 -17.57
C PRO A 61 10.13 -20.26 -17.43
N GLN A 62 10.69 -20.33 -16.22
CA GLN A 62 11.60 -21.43 -15.81
C GLN A 62 10.90 -22.29 -14.74
N PRO A 63 11.02 -23.63 -14.79
CA PRO A 63 10.47 -24.51 -13.78
C PRO A 63 11.46 -24.64 -12.63
N GLN A 64 11.03 -24.39 -11.39
CA GLN A 64 11.78 -24.84 -10.21
C GLN A 64 10.90 -25.73 -9.34
N GLN A 65 11.39 -26.96 -9.21
CA GLN A 65 10.89 -28.04 -8.37
C GLN A 65 11.00 -27.64 -6.90
N PHE A 66 9.91 -27.79 -6.13
CA PHE A 66 9.97 -27.77 -4.68
C PHE A 66 9.84 -29.19 -4.13
N GLY A 67 10.88 -29.60 -3.39
CA GLY A 67 10.93 -30.83 -2.63
C GLY A 67 9.91 -30.82 -1.48
N SER A 68 9.22 -31.93 -1.34
CA SER A 68 8.36 -32.26 -0.21
C SER A 68 9.20 -32.50 1.04
N VAL A 69 9.17 -31.57 2.00
CA VAL A 69 9.67 -31.81 3.35
C VAL A 69 8.50 -32.24 4.24
N GLY A 70 8.72 -33.36 4.93
CA GLY A 70 7.71 -34.22 5.53
C GLY A 70 6.85 -33.58 6.62
N ARG A 71 5.54 -33.77 6.47
CA ARG A 71 4.53 -33.56 7.49
C ARG A 71 4.52 -34.79 8.41
N ALA A 72 5.43 -34.83 9.37
CA ALA A 72 5.42 -35.77 10.48
C ALA A 72 5.14 -35.00 11.77
N GLY A 73 3.86 -34.93 12.13
CA GLY A 73 3.34 -34.23 13.30
C GLY A 73 1.81 -34.33 13.36
N ALA A 74 1.26 -35.49 13.01
CA ALA A 74 -0.15 -35.81 13.15
C ALA A 74 -0.33 -36.64 14.42
N ALA A 75 -0.82 -35.99 15.49
CA ALA A 75 -1.61 -36.54 16.60
C ALA A 75 -1.39 -35.67 17.85
N ALA A 76 -2.38 -34.82 18.21
CA ALA A 76 -2.73 -34.44 19.61
C ALA A 76 -3.51 -33.11 19.78
N ALA A 77 -4.27 -32.64 18.80
CA ALA A 77 -5.32 -31.65 19.07
C ALA A 77 -6.63 -32.19 18.49
N ALA A 78 -7.42 -32.84 19.33
CA ALA A 78 -8.85 -32.87 19.09
C ALA A 78 -9.28 -31.40 18.94
N GLU A 79 -9.65 -31.02 17.73
CA GLU A 79 -10.18 -29.69 17.40
C GLU A 79 -11.30 -29.40 18.39
N CYS A 80 -11.02 -28.55 19.37
CA CYS A 80 -11.99 -28.26 20.41
C CYS A 80 -13.06 -27.39 19.75
N PRO A 81 -14.29 -27.91 19.48
CA PRO A 81 -15.32 -27.17 18.75
C PRO A 81 -15.65 -25.85 19.44
N ASP A 82 -15.44 -25.79 20.76
CA ASP A 82 -15.57 -24.60 21.59
C ASP A 82 -14.61 -23.47 21.19
N THR A 83 -13.40 -23.81 20.72
CA THR A 83 -12.42 -22.80 20.25
C THR A 83 -12.85 -22.19 18.93
N VAL A 84 -13.32 -23.00 17.98
CA VAL A 84 -13.85 -22.53 16.69
C VAL A 84 -15.08 -21.65 16.90
N ALA A 85 -16.00 -22.06 17.78
CA ALA A 85 -17.16 -21.27 18.14
C ALA A 85 -16.78 -19.94 18.80
N SER A 86 -15.79 -19.95 19.71
CA SER A 86 -15.29 -18.75 20.38
C SER A 86 -14.65 -17.76 19.41
N LEU A 87 -13.81 -18.25 18.49
CA LEU A 87 -13.19 -17.43 17.44
C LEU A 87 -14.23 -16.89 16.45
N SER A 88 -15.23 -17.70 16.08
CA SER A 88 -16.35 -17.30 15.22
C SER A 88 -17.14 -16.14 15.83
N ASN A 89 -17.49 -16.23 17.12
CA ASN A 89 -18.18 -15.16 17.83
C ASN A 89 -17.29 -13.91 17.97
N LEU A 90 -16.00 -14.09 18.24
CA LEU A 90 -15.08 -12.98 18.45
C LEU A 90 -14.78 -12.19 17.16
N MET A 91 -14.55 -12.90 16.04
CA MET A 91 -14.26 -12.29 14.75
C MET A 91 -15.52 -11.92 13.96
N PHE A 92 -16.72 -12.24 14.47
CA PHE A 92 -17.99 -12.09 13.75
C PHE A 92 -18.00 -12.79 12.38
N MET A 93 -17.31 -13.93 12.29
CA MET A 93 -17.21 -14.76 11.09
C MET A 93 -18.05 -16.02 11.22
N SER A 94 -18.48 -16.62 10.11
CA SER A 94 -19.10 -17.94 10.17
C SER A 94 -18.07 -19.00 10.61
N GLN A 95 -18.53 -20.03 11.33
CA GLN A 95 -17.67 -21.14 11.77
C GLN A 95 -16.92 -21.78 10.60
N HIS A 96 -17.55 -21.89 9.43
CA HIS A 96 -16.91 -22.38 8.22
C HIS A 96 -15.72 -21.51 7.76
N ARG A 97 -15.85 -20.18 7.80
CA ARG A 97 -14.74 -19.29 7.44
C ARG A 97 -13.61 -19.35 8.45
N VAL A 98 -13.93 -19.47 9.75
CA VAL A 98 -12.93 -19.67 10.81
C VAL A 98 -12.20 -20.99 10.63
N GLN A 99 -12.91 -22.07 10.31
CA GLN A 99 -12.29 -23.36 10.02
C GLN A 99 -11.34 -23.26 8.82
N GLN A 100 -11.77 -22.64 7.72
CA GLN A 100 -10.89 -22.40 6.57
C GLN A 100 -9.67 -21.52 6.90
N LEU A 101 -9.81 -20.60 7.85
CA LEU A 101 -8.71 -19.78 8.33
C LEU A 101 -7.73 -20.62 9.15
N ILE A 102 -8.22 -21.46 10.06
CA ILE A 102 -7.44 -22.41 10.85
C ILE A 102 -6.70 -23.42 9.94
N ASP A 103 -7.38 -23.98 8.94
CA ASP A 103 -6.79 -24.95 8.01
C ASP A 103 -5.60 -24.35 7.23
N ARG A 104 -5.69 -23.05 6.91
CA ARG A 104 -4.62 -22.29 6.23
C ARG A 104 -3.55 -21.80 7.21
N HIS A 105 -3.93 -21.52 8.45
CA HIS A 105 -3.13 -20.85 9.49
C HIS A 105 -3.36 -21.49 10.86
N PRO A 106 -2.82 -22.69 11.11
CA PRO A 106 -3.04 -23.44 12.35
C PRO A 106 -2.53 -22.69 13.58
N GLU A 107 -1.52 -21.82 13.41
CA GLU A 107 -0.97 -20.98 14.47
C GLU A 107 -2.00 -20.07 15.18
N VAL A 108 -3.18 -19.86 14.58
CA VAL A 108 -4.25 -19.05 15.16
C VAL A 108 -4.92 -19.77 16.34
N ILE A 109 -4.94 -21.12 16.35
CA ILE A 109 -5.48 -21.89 17.47
C ILE A 109 -4.60 -21.74 18.71
N ASP A 110 -3.28 -21.70 18.52
CA ASP A 110 -2.33 -21.62 19.62
C ASP A 110 -2.33 -20.24 20.32
N MET A 111 -2.99 -19.25 19.71
CA MET A 111 -3.05 -17.89 20.22
C MET A 111 -4.12 -17.76 21.32
N PRO A 112 -3.77 -17.21 22.50
CA PRO A 112 -4.77 -16.92 23.54
C PRO A 112 -5.88 -16.01 23.00
N LEU A 113 -7.14 -16.39 23.22
CA LEU A 113 -8.31 -15.66 22.72
C LEU A 113 -8.31 -14.18 23.15
N ALA A 114 -7.80 -13.89 24.35
CA ALA A 114 -7.64 -12.53 24.85
C ALA A 114 -6.70 -11.68 23.97
N HIS A 115 -5.62 -12.25 23.44
CA HIS A 115 -4.69 -11.56 22.54
C HIS A 115 -5.33 -11.30 21.17
N VAL A 116 -6.07 -12.28 20.65
CA VAL A 116 -6.85 -12.10 19.41
C VAL A 116 -7.86 -10.96 19.58
N ALA A 117 -8.61 -10.95 20.69
CA ALA A 117 -9.62 -9.94 20.99
C ALA A 117 -9.01 -8.55 21.12
N GLN A 118 -7.86 -8.44 21.81
CA GLN A 118 -7.14 -7.18 21.96
C GLN A 118 -6.68 -6.61 20.62
N ARG A 119 -6.12 -7.45 19.73
CA ARG A 119 -5.68 -7.02 18.39
C ARG A 119 -6.86 -6.59 17.52
N LEU A 120 -7.95 -7.35 17.53
CA LEU A 120 -9.19 -6.99 16.84
C LEU A 120 -9.72 -5.63 17.28
N LEU A 121 -9.74 -5.39 18.60
CA LEU A 121 -10.19 -4.12 19.17
C LEU A 121 -9.28 -2.96 18.74
N LEU A 122 -7.96 -3.13 18.80
CA LEU A 122 -7.00 -2.11 18.37
C LEU A 122 -7.13 -1.82 16.86
N LEU A 123 -7.24 -2.85 16.03
CA LEU A 123 -7.48 -2.69 14.59
C LEU A 123 -8.78 -1.92 14.33
N LYS A 124 -9.85 -2.21 15.09
CA LYS A 124 -11.12 -1.49 14.94
C LYS A 124 -11.05 -0.04 15.43
N GLN A 125 -10.23 0.25 16.43
CA GLN A 125 -9.97 1.62 16.89
C GLN A 125 -9.18 2.42 15.85
N LEU A 126 -8.19 1.80 15.20
CA LEU A 126 -7.39 2.44 14.15
C LEU A 126 -8.17 2.61 12.84
N LEU A 127 -9.02 1.64 12.52
CA LEU A 127 -9.74 1.53 11.25
C LEU A 127 -11.25 1.32 11.50
N PRO A 128 -11.96 2.34 12.02
CA PRO A 128 -13.35 2.19 12.44
C PRO A 128 -14.29 1.83 11.29
N GLN A 129 -13.97 2.25 10.07
CA GLN A 129 -14.78 1.98 8.88
C GLN A 129 -14.44 0.65 8.19
N CYS A 130 -13.35 -0.01 8.55
CA CYS A 130 -12.94 -1.27 7.92
C CYS A 130 -13.65 -2.49 8.55
N ASP A 131 -13.90 -3.48 7.70
CA ASP A 131 -14.22 -4.84 8.09
C ASP A 131 -12.94 -5.61 8.46
N VAL A 132 -12.60 -5.55 9.75
CA VAL A 132 -11.40 -6.22 10.29
C VAL A 132 -11.46 -7.74 10.12
N ALA A 133 -12.66 -8.34 10.10
CA ALA A 133 -12.82 -9.78 9.90
C ALA A 133 -12.35 -10.18 8.49
N ARG A 134 -12.79 -9.42 7.47
CA ARG A 134 -12.33 -9.60 6.09
C ARG A 134 -10.82 -9.36 5.97
N MET A 135 -10.28 -8.35 6.64
CA MET A 135 -8.82 -8.10 6.62
C MET A 135 -8.03 -9.28 7.19
N ILE A 136 -8.51 -9.88 8.30
CA ILE A 136 -7.89 -11.06 8.91
C ILE A 136 -7.99 -12.28 8.01
N GLU A 137 -9.09 -12.46 7.30
CA GLU A 137 -9.19 -13.53 6.29
C GLU A 137 -8.16 -13.40 5.17
N LEU A 138 -7.84 -12.17 4.78
CA LEU A 138 -6.88 -11.88 3.72
C LEU A 138 -5.43 -12.03 4.21
N GLN A 139 -5.09 -11.53 5.40
CA GLN A 139 -3.72 -11.53 5.93
C GLN A 139 -3.69 -11.84 7.44
N PRO A 140 -4.04 -13.07 7.86
CA PRO A 140 -4.15 -13.41 9.28
C PRO A 140 -2.79 -13.34 9.98
N ARG A 141 -1.72 -13.80 9.33
CA ARG A 141 -0.36 -13.79 9.88
C ARG A 141 0.13 -12.39 10.20
N LEU A 142 -0.11 -11.42 9.31
CA LEU A 142 0.36 -10.05 9.51
C LEU A 142 -0.41 -9.37 10.64
N LEU A 143 -1.73 -9.51 10.63
CA LEU A 143 -2.60 -8.79 11.57
C LEU A 143 -2.63 -9.43 12.96
N LEU A 144 -2.66 -10.76 13.04
CA LEU A 144 -2.66 -11.48 14.31
C LEU A 144 -1.24 -11.74 14.84
N GLY A 145 -0.24 -11.82 13.98
CA GLY A 145 1.15 -12.07 14.37
C GLY A 145 1.91 -10.84 14.87
N CYS A 146 1.39 -9.63 14.66
CA CYS A 146 2.06 -8.40 15.11
C CYS A 146 1.78 -8.06 16.58
N ASP A 147 2.68 -7.30 17.20
CA ASP A 147 2.51 -6.84 18.58
C ASP A 147 1.55 -5.65 18.66
N CYS A 148 0.80 -5.55 19.76
CA CYS A 148 -0.13 -4.44 20.00
C CYS A 148 0.57 -3.06 19.97
N CYS A 149 1.82 -3.00 20.45
CA CYS A 149 2.65 -1.79 20.39
C CYS A 149 2.96 -1.41 18.93
N TYR A 150 3.25 -2.39 18.07
CA TYR A 150 3.52 -2.14 16.65
C TYR A 150 2.32 -1.49 15.94
N LEU A 151 1.10 -1.97 16.21
CA LEU A 151 -0.12 -1.36 15.65
C LEU A 151 -0.26 0.11 16.06
N THR A 152 0.09 0.45 17.29
CA THR A 152 -0.10 1.82 17.80
C THR A 152 1.03 2.75 17.40
N ASP A 153 2.27 2.27 17.43
CA ASP A 153 3.47 3.09 17.26
C ASP A 153 3.91 3.20 15.80
N VAL A 154 3.58 2.22 14.96
CA VAL A 154 4.01 2.16 13.55
C VAL A 154 2.84 2.31 12.59
N VAL A 155 1.77 1.52 12.77
CA VAL A 155 0.65 1.51 11.81
C VAL A 155 -0.14 2.82 11.87
N LYS A 156 -0.37 3.36 13.07
CA LYS A 156 -1.11 4.63 13.22
C LYS A 156 -0.43 5.82 12.52
N PRO A 157 0.86 6.13 12.76
CA PRO A 157 1.53 7.21 12.03
C PRO A 157 1.53 6.99 10.50
N ARG A 158 1.67 5.75 10.04
CA ARG A 158 1.62 5.41 8.61
C ARG A 158 0.26 5.72 7.98
N LEU A 159 -0.83 5.43 8.68
CA LEU A 159 -2.17 5.80 8.23
C LEU A 159 -2.34 7.31 8.14
N GLU A 160 -1.77 8.07 9.07
CA GLU A 160 -1.79 9.54 9.03
C GLU A 160 -1.01 10.08 7.82
N VAL A 161 0.19 9.53 7.55
CA VAL A 161 0.99 9.86 6.36
C VAL A 161 0.24 9.51 5.07
N LEU A 162 -0.38 8.33 5.01
CA LEU A 162 -1.14 7.87 3.85
C LEU A 162 -2.36 8.79 3.57
N THR A 163 -3.07 9.18 4.63
CA THR A 163 -4.23 10.08 4.53
C THR A 163 -3.81 11.48 4.08
N ALA A 164 -2.66 11.97 4.54
CA ALA A 164 -2.11 13.24 4.10
C ALA A 164 -1.60 13.20 2.65
N GLY A 165 -1.02 12.06 2.22
CA GLY A 165 -0.46 11.87 0.90
C GLY A 165 -1.50 11.66 -0.21
N LEU A 166 -2.68 11.10 0.13
CA LEU A 166 -3.76 10.83 -0.81
C LEU A 166 -5.06 11.50 -0.34
N PRO A 167 -5.15 12.84 -0.39
CA PRO A 167 -6.33 13.55 0.09
C PRO A 167 -7.56 13.15 -0.73
N GLY A 168 -8.63 12.73 -0.05
CA GLY A 168 -9.90 12.34 -0.67
C GLY A 168 -9.99 10.87 -1.10
N ALA A 169 -8.89 10.11 -1.07
CA ALA A 169 -8.96 8.66 -1.29
C ALA A 169 -9.67 7.96 -0.11
N ASP A 170 -10.42 6.90 -0.40
CA ASP A 170 -10.98 6.04 0.63
C ASP A 170 -9.91 5.08 1.18
N ILE A 171 -9.10 5.60 2.10
CA ILE A 171 -8.00 4.85 2.74
C ILE A 171 -8.51 3.61 3.46
N ALA A 172 -9.71 3.68 4.05
CA ALA A 172 -10.30 2.55 4.75
C ALA A 172 -10.61 1.40 3.77
N ALA A 173 -11.20 1.70 2.62
CA ALA A 173 -11.41 0.72 1.57
C ALA A 173 -10.09 0.20 0.99
N MET A 174 -9.09 1.07 0.76
CA MET A 174 -7.76 0.65 0.27
C MET A 174 -7.11 -0.39 1.19
N VAL A 175 -7.09 -0.11 2.50
CA VAL A 175 -6.52 -0.98 3.53
C VAL A 175 -7.34 -2.26 3.70
N GLN A 176 -8.66 -2.18 3.57
CA GLN A 176 -9.52 -3.36 3.67
C GLN A 176 -9.26 -4.35 2.53
N GLU A 177 -9.03 -3.84 1.31
CA GLU A 177 -8.74 -4.67 0.13
C GLU A 177 -7.29 -5.19 0.13
N ASP A 178 -6.33 -4.41 0.61
CA ASP A 178 -4.93 -4.84 0.79
C ASP A 178 -4.37 -4.50 2.18
N PRO A 179 -4.60 -5.36 3.19
CA PRO A 179 -4.12 -5.13 4.56
C PRO A 179 -2.60 -5.08 4.68
N ARG A 180 -1.86 -5.56 3.67
CA ARG A 180 -0.39 -5.49 3.66
C ARG A 180 0.10 -4.06 3.64
N LEU A 181 -0.69 -3.13 3.07
CA LEU A 181 -0.34 -1.71 2.97
C LEU A 181 0.02 -1.11 4.34
N LEU A 182 -0.58 -1.60 5.43
CA LEU A 182 -0.28 -1.15 6.80
C LEU A 182 1.16 -1.44 7.25
N PHE A 183 1.79 -2.45 6.64
CA PHE A 183 3.11 -2.95 7.01
C PHE A 183 4.19 -2.54 6.00
N GLU A 184 3.81 -2.01 4.84
CA GLU A 184 4.71 -1.47 3.82
C GLU A 184 5.34 -0.13 4.27
N GLU A 185 6.48 0.22 3.68
CA GLU A 185 7.11 1.53 3.83
C GLU A 185 6.40 2.54 2.91
N ILE A 186 5.34 3.15 3.43
CA ILE A 186 4.53 4.11 2.69
C ILE A 186 5.30 5.43 2.47
N GLU A 187 6.20 5.75 3.38
CA GLU A 187 7.00 6.98 3.41
C GLU A 187 7.93 7.10 2.19
N SER A 188 8.39 5.97 1.65
CA SER A 188 9.23 5.93 0.43
C SER A 188 8.41 5.80 -0.85
N SER A 189 7.22 5.18 -0.79
CA SER A 189 6.37 4.95 -1.97
C SER A 189 5.55 6.18 -2.36
N LEU A 190 5.07 6.99 -1.41
CA LEU A 190 4.29 8.19 -1.70
C LEU A 190 5.05 9.25 -2.52
N PRO A 191 6.33 9.59 -2.21
CA PRO A 191 7.09 10.51 -3.03
C PRO A 191 7.21 10.04 -4.48
N ARG A 192 7.50 8.75 -4.71
CA ARG A 192 7.57 8.15 -6.05
C ARG A 192 6.22 8.18 -6.75
N PHE A 193 5.13 7.96 -6.01
CA PHE A 193 3.78 8.06 -6.54
C PHE A 193 3.48 9.50 -7.01
N ASN A 194 3.83 10.50 -6.19
CA ASN A 194 3.63 11.91 -6.51
C ASN A 194 4.55 12.42 -7.64
N GLU A 195 5.73 11.81 -7.83
CA GLU A 195 6.58 12.08 -9.01
C GLU A 195 5.94 11.59 -10.31
N LEU A 196 5.31 10.41 -10.29
CA LEU A 196 4.63 9.83 -11.46
C LEU A 196 3.30 10.52 -11.74
N TRP A 197 2.57 10.91 -10.70
CA TRP A 197 1.31 11.63 -10.80
C TRP A 197 1.33 12.90 -9.95
N PRO A 198 1.86 14.01 -10.50
CA PRO A 198 1.89 15.28 -9.80
C PRO A 198 0.48 15.75 -9.42
N ALA A 199 0.37 16.54 -8.35
CA ALA A 199 -0.89 17.11 -7.88
C ALA A 199 -1.61 17.99 -8.93
N THR A 200 -0.92 18.40 -9.99
CA THR A 200 -1.54 19.08 -11.15
C THR A 200 -2.40 18.15 -12.00
N CYS A 201 -2.22 16.84 -11.88
CA CYS A 201 -2.91 15.80 -12.64
C CYS A 201 -3.91 15.01 -11.79
N LEU A 202 -3.64 14.82 -10.50
CA LEU A 202 -4.55 14.15 -9.56
C LEU A 202 -4.88 15.11 -8.40
N ASP A 203 -6.12 15.60 -8.39
CA ASP A 203 -6.67 16.33 -7.26
C ASP A 203 -7.43 15.39 -6.32
N ALA A 204 -7.96 15.94 -5.22
CA ALA A 204 -8.70 15.14 -4.24
C ALA A 204 -9.96 14.47 -4.82
N SER A 205 -10.56 15.07 -5.87
CA SER A 205 -11.72 14.50 -6.53
C SER A 205 -11.34 13.29 -7.40
N ALA A 206 -10.18 13.35 -8.05
CA ALA A 206 -9.64 12.22 -8.81
C ALA A 206 -9.31 11.04 -7.89
N PHE A 207 -8.75 11.30 -6.70
CA PHE A 207 -8.53 10.26 -5.70
C PHE A 207 -9.83 9.64 -5.18
N ALA A 208 -10.84 10.47 -4.90
CA ALA A 208 -12.16 9.99 -4.46
C ALA A 208 -12.88 9.16 -5.54
N ALA A 209 -12.64 9.45 -6.82
CA ALA A 209 -13.22 8.71 -7.95
C ALA A 209 -12.41 7.46 -8.33
N SER A 210 -11.22 7.28 -7.78
CA SER A 210 -10.35 6.15 -8.09
C SER A 210 -10.76 4.89 -7.33
N ASP A 211 -10.53 3.73 -7.94
CA ASP A 211 -10.75 2.44 -7.28
C ASP A 211 -9.72 2.26 -6.13
N PRO A 212 -10.17 2.06 -4.89
CA PRO A 212 -9.28 1.82 -3.74
C PRO A 212 -8.32 0.65 -3.95
N ALA A 213 -8.75 -0.43 -4.60
CA ALA A 213 -7.89 -1.59 -4.84
C ALA A 213 -6.77 -1.28 -5.84
N GLU A 214 -7.06 -0.48 -6.87
CA GLU A 214 -6.06 -0.03 -7.85
C GLU A 214 -5.04 0.93 -7.21
N LEU A 215 -5.51 1.86 -6.37
CA LEU A 215 -4.63 2.77 -5.64
C LEU A 215 -3.69 2.02 -4.68
N ALA A 216 -4.23 1.07 -3.90
CA ALA A 216 -3.44 0.27 -2.98
C ALA A 216 -2.37 -0.54 -3.74
N LEU A 217 -2.75 -1.12 -4.88
CA LEU A 217 -1.84 -1.86 -5.74
C LEU A 217 -0.76 -0.97 -6.37
N ALA A 218 -1.12 0.25 -6.80
CA ALA A 218 -0.18 1.21 -7.35
C ALA A 218 0.88 1.63 -6.31
N LEU A 219 0.45 1.97 -5.09
CA LEU A 219 1.38 2.28 -4.00
C LEU A 219 2.32 1.11 -3.70
N ARG A 220 1.78 -0.11 -3.60
CA ARG A 220 2.60 -1.30 -3.37
C ARG A 220 3.57 -1.58 -4.52
N ALA A 221 3.17 -1.34 -5.76
CA ALA A 221 4.06 -1.52 -6.90
C ALA A 221 5.27 -0.55 -6.87
N LEU A 222 5.11 0.60 -6.21
CA LEU A 222 6.16 1.61 -6.03
C LEU A 222 6.93 1.44 -4.72
N SER A 223 6.45 0.61 -3.80
CA SER A 223 7.20 0.21 -2.61
C SER A 223 8.38 -0.69 -3.00
N ASP A 224 9.38 -0.76 -2.14
CA ASP A 224 10.58 -1.56 -2.39
C ASP A 224 10.30 -3.08 -2.41
N GLN A 225 9.10 -3.51 -1.98
CA GLN A 225 8.63 -4.90 -2.07
C GLN A 225 8.14 -5.27 -3.49
N GLY A 226 7.84 -4.28 -4.34
CA GLY A 226 7.38 -4.48 -5.72
C GLY A 226 5.97 -5.08 -5.84
N PRO A 227 5.48 -5.33 -7.08
CA PRO A 227 4.13 -5.84 -7.30
C PRO A 227 3.94 -7.25 -6.72
N PRO A 228 2.71 -7.63 -6.35
CA PRO A 228 2.42 -8.94 -5.78
C PRO A 228 2.87 -10.04 -6.75
N ARG A 229 3.71 -10.96 -6.28
CA ARG A 229 3.96 -12.21 -7.01
C ARG A 229 2.65 -12.98 -6.99
N ARG A 230 2.05 -13.18 -8.16
CA ARG A 230 0.87 -14.05 -8.28
C ARG A 230 1.30 -15.44 -7.83
N TYR A 231 0.77 -15.88 -6.70
CA TYR A 231 0.86 -17.26 -6.21
C TYR A 231 -0.21 -18.11 -6.88
#